data_AF-A0A9D1JFS3-F1
#
_entry.id   AF-A0A9D1JFS3-F1
#
_cell.length_a   1.000
_cell.length_b   1.000
_cell.length_c   1.000
_cell.angle_alpha   90.00
_cell.angle_beta   90.00
_cell.angle_gamma   90.00
#
_symmetry.space_group_name_H-M   'P 1'
#
loop_
_entity.id
_entity.type
_entity.pdbx_description
1 polymer ?
#
loop_
_entity_poly.entity_id
_entity_poly.type
_entity_poly.pdbx_seq_one_letter_code
_entity_poly.pdbx_strand_id
1 'polypeptide(L)' 'MGKKKKKEASALRCELETYHLQGVSLWLDGRPSSPKEIVKACRVAEEGAYMRDYVQNDKGEVVWVSFDKVKE' A
#
# COMPACT_ATOMS: atom_id res chain seq x y z
N MET A 1 -17.75 13.49 -9.18
CA MET A 1 -16.50 13.17 -8.45
C MET A 1 -16.00 11.70 -8.56
N GLY A 2 -16.75 10.73 -9.12
CA GLY A 2 -16.41 9.29 -8.96
C GLY A 2 -15.35 8.66 -9.88
N LYS A 3 -14.79 9.39 -10.87
CA LYS A 3 -13.86 8.81 -11.87
C LYS A 3 -12.39 8.73 -11.40
N LYS A 4 -11.94 9.61 -10.50
CA LYS A 4 -10.55 9.63 -10.00
C LYS A 4 -10.24 8.43 -9.08
N LYS A 5 -11.09 8.15 -8.09
CA LYS A 5 -10.88 7.05 -7.11
C LYS A 5 -10.72 5.64 -7.73
N LYS A 6 -11.29 5.38 -8.93
CA LYS A 6 -11.13 4.08 -9.62
C LYS A 6 -9.75 3.92 -10.28
N LYS A 7 -9.17 5.00 -10.82
CA LYS A 7 -7.87 4.96 -11.50
C LYS A 7 -6.74 4.79 -10.49
N GLU A 8 -6.78 5.54 -9.39
CA GLU A 8 -5.80 5.47 -8.30
C GLU A 8 -5.76 4.07 -7.67
N ALA A 9 -6.93 3.46 -7.42
CA ALA A 9 -7.00 2.09 -6.89
C ALA A 9 -6.41 1.03 -7.83
N SER A 10 -6.52 1.23 -9.14
CA SER A 10 -5.92 0.32 -10.13
C SER A 10 -4.41 0.47 -10.21
N ALA A 11 -3.89 1.70 -10.13
CA ALA A 11 -2.46 1.97 -10.11
C ALA A 11 -1.81 1.41 -8.83
N LEU A 12 -2.40 1.72 -7.67
CA LEU A 12 -1.97 1.20 -6.37
C LEU A 12 -1.96 -0.33 -6.34
N ARG A 13 -2.99 -0.97 -6.92
CA ARG A 13 -3.02 -2.42 -7.01
C ARG A 13 -1.84 -2.97 -7.83
N CYS A 14 -1.59 -2.41 -9.01
CA CYS A 14 -0.52 -2.87 -9.90
C CYS A 14 0.86 -2.75 -9.23
N GLU A 15 1.09 -1.64 -8.54
CA GLU A 15 2.31 -1.40 -7.79
C GLU A 15 2.49 -2.41 -6.65
N LEU A 16 1.46 -2.65 -5.84
CA LEU A 16 1.52 -3.63 -4.75
C LEU A 16 1.68 -5.07 -5.26
N GLU A 17 1.07 -5.40 -6.40
CA GLU A 17 1.26 -6.70 -7.04
C GLU A 17 2.71 -6.87 -7.52
N THR A 18 3.34 -5.79 -8.00
CA THR A 18 4.77 -5.76 -8.36
C THR A 18 5.66 -6.00 -7.13
N TYR A 19 5.41 -5.30 -6.02
CA TYR A 19 6.12 -5.52 -4.77
C TYR A 19 5.99 -6.96 -4.28
N HIS A 20 4.77 -7.52 -4.33
CA HIS A 20 4.54 -8.90 -3.94
C HIS A 20 5.33 -9.89 -4.82
N LEU A 21 5.39 -9.66 -6.13
CA LEU A 21 6.19 -10.47 -7.07
C LEU A 21 7.70 -10.34 -6.83
N GLN A 22 8.16 -9.18 -6.38
CA GLN A 22 9.56 -8.94 -5.99
C GLN A 22 9.92 -9.54 -4.63
N GLY A 23 8.96 -10.16 -3.91
CA GLY A 23 9.18 -10.71 -2.58
C GLY A 23 9.15 -9.67 -1.46
N VAL A 24 8.65 -8.46 -1.75
CA VAL A 24 8.48 -7.40 -0.77
C VAL A 24 7.30 -7.72 0.14
N SER A 25 7.50 -7.62 1.45
CA SER A 25 6.46 -7.85 2.43
C SER A 25 5.52 -6.64 2.52
N LEU A 26 4.21 -6.88 2.41
CA LEU A 26 3.21 -5.82 2.44
C LEU A 26 2.40 -5.88 3.74
N TRP A 27 2.31 -4.74 4.42
CA TRP A 27 1.65 -4.62 5.72
C TRP A 27 0.64 -3.49 5.71
N LEU A 28 -0.43 -3.65 6.47
CA LEU A 28 -1.49 -2.68 6.69
C LEU A 28 -1.79 -2.64 8.17
N ASP A 29 -1.67 -1.47 8.80
CA ASP A 29 -1.97 -1.24 10.22
C ASP A 29 -1.21 -2.23 11.13
N GLY A 30 0.08 -2.44 10.84
CA GLY A 30 0.92 -3.40 11.56
C GLY A 30 0.55 -4.87 11.36
N ARG A 31 -0.20 -5.23 10.30
CA ARG A 31 -0.55 -6.63 9.97
C ARG A 31 -0.15 -7.02 8.55
N PRO A 32 0.42 -8.22 8.34
CA PRO A 32 0.72 -8.71 7.00
C PRO A 32 -0.57 -8.81 6.18
N SER A 33 -0.59 -8.16 5.02
CA SER A 33 -1.80 -7.96 4.23
C SER A 33 -1.53 -8.13 2.75
N SER A 34 -2.54 -8.61 2.03
CA SER A 34 -2.47 -8.80 0.59
C SER A 34 -2.64 -7.46 -0.15
N PRO A 35 -2.09 -7.32 -1.38
CA PRO A 35 -2.28 -6.13 -2.22
C PRO A 35 -3.74 -5.67 -2.32
N LYS A 36 -4.67 -6.64 -2.44
CA LYS A 36 -6.11 -6.37 -2.54
C LYS A 36 -6.70 -5.76 -1.26
N GLU A 37 -6.25 -6.22 -0.08
CA GLU A 37 -6.73 -5.73 1.21
C GLU A 37 -6.29 -4.28 1.43
N ILE A 38 -5.02 -3.98 1.13
CA ILE A 38 -4.46 -2.62 1.19
C ILE A 38 -5.21 -1.67 0.24
N VAL A 39 -5.43 -2.08 -1.01
CA VAL A 39 -6.18 -1.27 -1.99
C VAL A 39 -7.62 -1.03 -1.50
N LYS A 40 -8.26 -2.05 -0.93
CA LYS A 40 -9.62 -1.93 -0.38
C LYS A 40 -9.64 -0.95 0.79
N ALA A 41 -8.71 -1.06 1.72
CA ALA A 41 -8.58 -0.16 2.87
C ALA A 41 -8.33 1.29 2.41
N CYS A 42 -7.38 1.49 1.49
CA CYS A 42 -7.07 2.81 0.93
C CYS A 42 -8.25 3.40 0.14
N ARG A 43 -9.04 2.57 -0.54
CA ARG A 43 -10.22 3.02 -1.30
C ARG A 43 -11.39 3.42 -0.39
N VAL A 44 -11.54 2.73 0.75
CA VAL A 44 -12.56 3.01 1.76
C VAL A 44 -12.18 4.22 2.61
N ALA A 45 -10.88 4.39 2.88
CA ALA A 45 -10.36 5.56 3.55
C ALA A 45 -10.58 6.86 2.77
N GLU A 46 -10.60 7.96 3.53
CA GLU A 46 -10.54 9.31 2.97
C GLU A 46 -9.13 9.61 2.45
N GLU A 47 -9.03 10.59 1.56
CA GLU A 47 -7.75 10.98 0.94
C GLU A 47 -6.76 11.41 2.04
N GLY A 48 -5.59 10.79 2.10
CA GLY A 48 -4.57 11.07 3.11
C GLY A 48 -4.65 10.24 4.40
N ALA A 49 -5.60 9.31 4.54
CA ALA A 49 -5.73 8.55 5.79
C ALA A 49 -4.67 7.45 6.00
N TYR A 50 -3.83 7.13 5.01
CA TYR A 50 -2.76 6.15 5.15
C TYR A 50 -1.43 6.74 4.67
N MET A 51 -0.40 6.63 5.50
CA MET A 51 0.99 6.86 5.13
C MET A 51 1.64 5.55 4.75
N ARG A 52 2.53 5.61 3.76
CA ARG A 52 3.31 4.46 3.32
C ARG A 52 4.75 4.61 3.78
N ASP A 53 5.22 3.64 4.54
CA ASP A 53 6.61 3.51 4.97
C ASP A 53 7.34 2.46 4.11
N TYR A 54 8.58 2.77 3.72
CA TYR A 54 9.43 1.90 2.91
C TYR A 54 10.66 1.50 3.71
N VAL A 55 10.79 0.20 3.95
CA VAL A 55 11.96 -0.36 4.62
C VAL A 55 12.85 -1.01 3.57
N GLN A 56 14.10 -0.57 3.54
CA GLN A 56 15.13 -1.07 2.64
C GLN A 56 16.09 -2.01 3.38
N ASN A 57 16.69 -2.94 2.64
CA ASN A 57 17.80 -3.74 3.12
C ASN A 57 19.13 -2.95 3.02
N ASP A 58 20.22 -3.58 3.44
CA ASP A 58 21.58 -3.02 3.38
C ASP A 58 22.05 -2.68 1.95
N LYS A 59 21.40 -3.26 0.93
CA LYS A 59 21.67 -3.01 -0.49
C LYS A 59 20.83 -1.85 -1.07
N GLY A 60 19.95 -1.24 -0.27
CA GLY A 60 19.02 -0.19 -0.71
C GLY A 60 17.78 -0.71 -1.44
N GLU A 61 17.53 -2.02 -1.43
CA GLU A 61 16.34 -2.61 -2.04
C GLU A 61 15.18 -2.58 -1.05
N VAL A 62 14.00 -2.12 -1.48
CA VAL A 62 12.79 -2.17 -0.66
C VAL A 62 12.43 -3.62 -0.41
N VAL A 63 12.45 -4.04 0.86
CA VAL A 63 12.08 -5.40 1.29
C VAL A 63 10.74 -5.43 2.00
N TRP A 64 10.26 -4.28 2.45
CA TRP A 64 9.01 -4.19 3.18
C TRP A 64 8.34 -2.83 3.00
N VAL A 65 7.02 -2.87 2.85
CA VAL A 65 6.18 -1.69 2.72
C VAL A 65 5.05 -1.79 3.72
N SER A 66 4.92 -0.76 4.57
CA SER A 66 3.87 -0.69 5.59
C SER A 66 2.93 0.47 5.30
N PHE A 67 1.62 0.20 5.33
CA PHE A 67 0.59 1.23 5.25
C PHE A 67 0.04 1.45 6.63
N ASP A 68 0.39 2.58 7.24
CA ASP A 68 -0.07 2.94 8.58
C ASP A 68 -1.16 4.00 8.49
N LYS A 69 -2.24 3.80 9.25
CA LYS A 69 -3.36 4.73 9.21
C LYS A 69 -2.99 5.98 9.99
N VAL A 70 -2.93 7.12 9.31
CA VAL A 70 -2.79 8.41 9.97
C VAL A 70 -4.15 8.75 10.59
N LYS A 71 -4.23 8.65 11.92
CA LYS A 71 -5.33 9.25 12.67
C LYS A 71 -4.99 10.74 12.82
N GLU A 72 -5.91 11.58 12.37
CA GLU A 72 -5.94 13.00 12.75
C GLU A 72 -6.07 13.14 14.27
#